data_AF-A0A1Q7Y9N9-F1
#
_entry.id   AF-A0A1Q7Y9N9-F1
#
_cell.length_a   1.000
_cell.length_b   1.000
_cell.length_c   1.000
_cell.angle_alpha   90.00
_cell.angle_beta   90.00
_cell.angle_gamma   90.00
#
_symmetry.space_group_name_H-M   'P 1'
#
loop_
_entity.id
_entity.type
_entity.pdbx_description
1 polymer ?
#
loop_
_entity_poly.entity_id
_entity_poly.type
_entity_poly.pdbx_seq_one_letter_code
_entity_poly.pdbx_strand_id
1 'polypeptide(L)'
;MRIEFRKFFLISLALLFASAPFAQARAASDESDVRAVVREVFQSLKNGDYDSLYDRLPSASQSRVTRERFVSSLQRTRDRYELDRIEIGAVRVSGNLAVVDTVMYGRILQPEESEGKIVAQQYLVREQGTWRVATGERSTVQRLLNENPNFARKFPIRQPRVFVKRDGRWVDITALANQMRRNARQQ
;
A
#
# COMPACT_ATOMS: atom_id res chain seq x y z
N MET A 1 11.70 -6.87 -79.25
CA MET A 1 11.74 -8.22 -78.62
C MET A 1 13.10 -8.31 -77.92
N ARG A 2 13.29 -8.39 -76.61
CA ARG A 2 12.43 -8.48 -75.42
C ARG A 2 13.05 -7.58 -74.34
N ILE A 3 12.18 -6.91 -73.60
CA ILE A 3 12.48 -6.08 -72.42
C ILE A 3 12.53 -7.03 -71.22
N GLU A 4 13.62 -7.03 -70.46
CA GLU A 4 13.66 -7.71 -69.16
C GLU A 4 13.57 -6.67 -68.04
N PHE A 5 12.49 -6.83 -67.28
CA PHE A 5 11.99 -5.97 -66.22
C PHE A 5 12.50 -6.53 -64.88
N ARG A 6 12.72 -5.65 -63.90
CA ARG A 6 12.75 -5.89 -62.45
C ARG A 6 14.07 -6.34 -61.84
N LYS A 7 14.60 -5.47 -60.97
CA LYS A 7 14.60 -5.64 -59.50
C LYS A 7 15.04 -4.35 -58.81
N PHE A 8 14.15 -3.35 -58.81
CA PHE A 8 14.10 -2.33 -57.77
C PHE A 8 13.11 -2.82 -56.72
N PHE A 9 13.60 -3.32 -55.58
CA PHE A 9 12.91 -3.28 -54.28
C PHE A 9 13.79 -4.05 -53.28
N LEU A 10 14.11 -3.41 -52.15
CA LEU A 10 14.39 -3.96 -50.82
C LEU A 10 15.32 -3.00 -50.05
N ILE A 11 14.87 -1.76 -49.90
CA ILE A 11 15.22 -0.92 -48.76
C ILE A 11 13.89 -0.73 -48.03
N SER A 12 13.85 -1.01 -46.72
CA SER A 12 12.74 -0.82 -45.76
C SER A 12 12.10 -2.12 -45.23
N LEU A 13 12.66 -2.72 -44.17
CA LEU A 13 11.87 -3.34 -43.09
C LEU A 13 12.75 -3.71 -41.87
N ALA A 14 13.36 -2.73 -41.19
CA ALA A 14 14.06 -2.99 -39.93
C ALA A 14 13.98 -1.79 -38.99
N LEU A 15 12.76 -1.35 -38.62
CA LEU A 15 12.58 -0.22 -37.70
C LEU A 15 11.17 -0.22 -37.03
N LEU A 16 10.70 -1.37 -36.53
CA LEU A 16 9.39 -1.46 -35.87
C LEU A 16 9.35 -2.16 -34.50
N PHE A 17 10.48 -2.46 -33.86
CA PHE A 17 10.49 -3.19 -32.57
C PHE A 17 11.37 -2.57 -31.47
N ALA A 18 11.32 -1.25 -31.27
CA ALA A 18 12.15 -0.59 -30.23
C ALA A 18 11.40 0.30 -29.22
N SER A 19 10.06 0.35 -29.22
CA SER A 19 9.29 1.25 -28.34
C SER A 19 8.78 0.64 -27.02
N ALA A 20 9.00 -0.65 -26.77
CA ALA A 20 8.54 -1.33 -25.54
C ALA A 20 9.42 -1.25 -24.26
N PRO A 21 10.72 -0.88 -24.26
CA PRO A 21 11.53 -1.00 -23.03
C PRO A 21 11.25 0.08 -21.98
N PHE A 22 10.72 1.24 -22.38
CA PHE A 22 10.53 2.39 -21.47
C PHE A 22 9.41 2.18 -20.43
N ALA A 23 8.34 1.48 -20.79
CA ALA A 23 7.22 1.26 -19.88
C ALA A 23 7.57 0.27 -18.74
N GLN A 24 8.35 -0.77 -19.05
CA GLN A 24 8.78 -1.76 -18.05
C GLN A 24 9.81 -1.18 -17.08
N ALA A 25 10.78 -0.41 -17.57
CA ALA A 25 11.76 0.26 -16.72
C ALA A 25 11.10 1.25 -15.75
N ARG A 26 10.09 2.01 -16.22
CA ARG A 26 9.33 2.93 -15.36
C ARG A 26 8.50 2.20 -14.30
N ALA A 27 7.83 1.11 -14.67
CA ALA A 27 7.04 0.34 -13.70
C ALA A 27 7.91 -0.27 -12.59
N ALA A 28 9.09 -0.81 -12.94
CA ALA A 28 10.04 -1.33 -11.96
C ALA A 28 10.57 -0.23 -11.02
N SER A 29 10.86 0.95 -11.56
CA SER A 29 11.22 2.14 -10.76
C SER A 29 10.09 2.52 -9.82
N ASP A 30 8.86 2.63 -10.32
CA ASP A 30 7.70 3.02 -9.53
C ASP A 30 7.40 2.03 -8.39
N GLU A 31 7.54 0.72 -8.64
CA GLU A 31 7.40 -0.30 -7.60
C GLU A 31 8.47 -0.17 -6.50
N SER A 32 9.70 0.14 -6.90
CA SER A 32 10.81 0.37 -5.96
C SER A 32 10.60 1.62 -5.11
N ASP A 33 10.10 2.71 -5.71
CA ASP A 33 9.78 3.96 -5.02
C ASP A 33 8.65 3.76 -4.01
N VAL A 34 7.60 3.05 -4.40
CA VAL A 34 6.48 2.71 -3.52
C VAL A 34 6.96 1.87 -2.34
N ARG A 35 7.83 0.88 -2.58
CA ARG A 35 8.43 0.06 -1.52
C ARG A 35 9.29 0.90 -0.56
N ALA A 36 10.04 1.86 -1.08
CA ALA A 36 10.84 2.78 -0.27
C ALA A 36 9.93 3.62 0.64
N VAL A 37 8.87 4.22 0.09
CA VAL A 37 7.91 5.04 0.85
C VAL A 37 7.21 4.24 1.95
N VAL A 38 6.78 3.02 1.67
CA VAL A 38 6.17 2.14 2.70
C VAL A 38 7.17 1.82 3.81
N ARG A 39 8.44 1.58 3.46
CA ARG A 39 9.50 1.32 4.45
C ARG A 39 9.78 2.56 5.30
N GLU A 40 9.89 3.74 4.69
CA GLU A 40 10.08 5.01 5.38
C GLU A 40 8.95 5.28 6.37
N VAL A 41 7.70 5.15 5.94
CA VAL A 41 6.52 5.31 6.80
C VAL A 41 6.56 4.34 7.99
N PHE A 42 6.93 3.08 7.77
CA PHE A 42 7.11 2.12 8.86
C PHE A 42 8.21 2.55 9.83
N GLN A 43 9.35 3.05 9.34
CA GLN A 43 10.43 3.52 10.21
C GLN A 43 10.02 4.77 11.00
N SER A 44 9.31 5.73 10.40
CA SER A 44 8.78 6.88 11.13
C SER A 44 7.80 6.46 12.23
N LEU A 45 6.90 5.51 11.95
CA LEU A 45 6.00 4.94 12.97
C LEU A 45 6.78 4.26 14.10
N LYS A 46 7.78 3.43 13.75
CA LYS A 46 8.61 2.69 14.72
C LYS A 46 9.42 3.63 15.61
N ASN A 47 9.99 4.69 15.04
CA ASN A 47 10.84 5.64 15.75
C ASN A 47 10.05 6.74 16.50
N GLY A 48 8.73 6.78 16.34
CA GLY A 48 7.89 7.81 16.93
C GLY A 48 7.99 9.17 16.24
N ASP A 49 8.48 9.21 15.00
CA ASP A 49 8.59 10.41 14.16
C ASP A 49 7.24 10.70 13.47
N TYR A 50 6.24 11.00 14.30
CA TYR A 50 4.87 11.20 13.84
C TYR A 50 4.67 12.52 13.10
N ASP A 51 5.57 13.49 13.31
CA ASP A 51 5.51 14.77 12.63
C ASP A 51 5.83 14.60 11.14
N SER A 52 6.95 13.97 10.81
CA SER A 52 7.30 13.67 9.42
C SER A 52 6.31 12.70 8.76
N LEU A 53 5.67 11.83 9.55
CA LEU A 53 4.63 10.93 9.06
C LEU A 53 3.40 11.68 8.54
N TYR A 54 3.05 12.83 9.13
CA TYR A 54 1.94 13.66 8.66
C TYR A 54 2.14 14.14 7.22
N ASP A 55 3.38 14.43 6.83
CA ASP A 55 3.75 14.85 5.47
C ASP A 55 3.62 13.73 4.43
N ARG A 56 3.52 12.47 4.88
CA ARG A 56 3.29 11.31 4.02
C ARG A 56 1.82 11.03 3.76
N LEU A 57 0.92 11.77 4.39
CA LEU A 57 -0.52 11.66 4.16
C LEU A 57 -0.95 12.36 2.86
N PRO A 58 -1.95 11.83 2.13
CA PRO A 58 -2.58 12.54 1.03
C PRO A 58 -3.09 13.91 1.46
N SER A 59 -3.08 14.86 0.53
CA SER A 59 -3.62 16.21 0.71
C SER A 59 -5.04 16.20 1.30
N ALA A 60 -5.89 15.27 0.84
CA ALA A 60 -7.25 15.09 1.32
C ALA A 60 -7.35 14.60 2.77
N SER A 61 -6.32 13.95 3.30
CA SER A 61 -6.24 13.58 4.73
C SER A 61 -5.72 14.74 5.55
N GLN A 62 -4.67 15.42 5.07
CA GLN A 62 -4.11 16.62 5.72
C GLN A 62 -5.13 17.75 5.85
N SER A 63 -6.10 17.85 4.93
CA SER A 63 -7.18 18.85 5.03
C SER A 63 -8.24 18.51 6.09
N ARG A 64 -8.27 17.29 6.63
CA ARG A 64 -9.32 16.82 7.56
C ARG A 64 -8.84 16.67 9.00
N VAL A 65 -7.57 16.35 9.19
CA VAL A 65 -6.95 16.23 10.52
C VAL A 65 -5.78 17.18 10.56
N THR A 66 -5.70 18.03 11.59
CA THR A 66 -4.53 18.89 11.78
C THR A 66 -3.33 18.05 12.17
N ARG A 67 -2.14 18.57 11.89
CA ARG A 67 -0.86 17.95 12.28
C ARG A 67 -0.81 17.63 13.77
N GLU A 68 -1.20 18.57 14.63
CA GLU A 68 -1.20 18.40 16.08
C GLU A 68 -2.15 17.29 16.52
N ARG A 69 -3.34 17.22 15.91
CA ARG A 69 -4.33 16.18 16.23
C ARG A 69 -3.86 14.80 15.77
N PHE A 70 -3.22 14.72 14.61
CA PHE A 70 -2.62 13.49 14.11
C PHE A 70 -1.50 12.98 15.03
N VAL A 71 -0.51 13.84 15.31
CA VAL A 71 0.64 13.53 16.16
C VAL A 71 0.18 13.10 17.57
N SER A 72 -0.68 13.89 18.21
CA SER A 72 -1.17 13.58 19.56
C SER A 72 -1.96 12.27 19.61
N SER A 73 -2.69 11.91 18.54
CA SER A 73 -3.45 10.65 18.50
C SER A 73 -2.52 9.43 18.46
N LEU A 74 -1.41 9.50 17.72
CA LEU A 74 -0.42 8.43 17.67
C LEU A 74 0.43 8.34 18.94
N GLN A 75 0.77 9.47 19.55
CA GLN A 75 1.50 9.51 20.82
C GLN A 75 0.75 8.78 21.95
N ARG A 76 -0.58 8.92 22.03
CA ARG A 76 -1.42 8.25 23.05
C ARG A 76 -1.41 6.72 22.99
N THR A 77 -0.92 6.16 21.90
CA THR A 77 -0.89 4.71 21.68
C THR A 77 0.53 4.16 21.62
N ARG A 78 1.55 5.02 21.64
CA ARG A 78 2.97 4.64 21.56
C ARG A 78 3.37 3.60 22.61
N ASP A 79 2.92 3.76 23.85
CA ASP A 79 3.33 2.87 24.94
C ASP A 79 2.51 1.57 25.01
N ARG A 80 1.59 1.35 24.05
CA ARG A 80 0.76 0.15 24.00
C ARG A 80 1.32 -0.92 23.07
N TYR A 81 2.20 -0.53 22.15
CA TYR A 81 2.77 -1.44 21.18
C TYR A 81 4.19 -1.04 20.79
N GLU A 82 4.99 -2.04 20.44
CA GLU A 82 6.31 -1.87 19.85
C GLU A 82 6.31 -2.47 18.44
N LEU A 83 6.88 -1.77 17.46
CA LEU A 83 6.98 -2.26 16.09
C LEU A 83 8.33 -2.91 15.84
N ASP A 84 8.33 -4.17 15.41
CA ASP A 84 9.56 -4.93 15.22
C ASP A 84 10.06 -4.79 13.78
N ARG A 85 9.25 -5.25 12.82
CA ARG A 85 9.58 -5.29 11.39
C ARG A 85 8.35 -5.21 10.50
N ILE A 86 8.60 -4.96 9.22
CA ILE A 86 7.59 -5.03 8.16
C ILE A 86 8.08 -5.96 7.04
N GLU A 87 7.20 -6.83 6.58
CA GLU A 87 7.36 -7.57 5.33
C GLU A 87 6.51 -6.88 4.26
N ILE A 88 7.18 -6.46 3.18
CA ILE A 88 6.53 -5.82 2.03
C ILE A 88 6.43 -6.84 0.92
N GLY A 89 5.21 -7.28 0.61
CA GLY A 89 4.92 -8.27 -0.41
C GLY A 89 4.86 -7.67 -1.81
N ALA A 90 3.82 -8.08 -2.55
CA ALA A 90 3.58 -7.62 -3.91
C ALA A 90 3.22 -6.13 -3.92
N VAL A 91 3.91 -5.38 -4.78
CA VAL A 91 3.63 -3.99 -5.10
C VAL A 91 3.00 -3.99 -6.48
N ARG A 92 1.90 -3.25 -6.66
CA ARG A 92 1.22 -3.16 -7.95
C ARG A 92 0.91 -1.71 -8.22
N VAL A 93 1.51 -1.16 -9.27
CA VAL A 93 1.38 0.23 -9.68
C VAL A 93 0.46 0.34 -10.90
N SER A 94 -0.37 1.37 -10.93
CA SER A 94 -1.23 1.71 -12.06
C SER A 94 -1.33 3.23 -12.17
N GLY A 95 -0.46 3.83 -12.98
CA GLY A 95 -0.38 5.29 -13.11
C GLY A 95 0.02 5.94 -11.78
N ASN A 96 -0.85 6.81 -11.25
CA ASN A 96 -0.62 7.53 -9.99
C ASN A 96 -1.15 6.79 -8.75
N LEU A 97 -1.43 5.49 -8.86
CA LEU A 97 -1.95 4.67 -7.78
C LEU A 97 -1.07 3.45 -7.56
N ALA A 98 -0.97 3.03 -6.30
CA ALA A 98 -0.36 1.76 -5.98
C ALA A 98 -1.11 1.05 -4.86
N VAL A 99 -1.04 -0.28 -4.87
CA VAL A 99 -1.43 -1.13 -3.74
C VAL A 99 -0.26 -2.01 -3.35
N VAL A 100 -0.06 -2.17 -2.06
CA VAL A 100 1.05 -2.95 -1.48
C VAL A 100 0.51 -3.90 -0.43
N ASP A 101 0.80 -5.18 -0.58
CA ASP A 101 0.51 -6.16 0.46
C ASP A 101 1.59 -6.05 1.55
N THR A 102 1.18 -5.95 2.82
CA THR A 102 2.10 -5.78 3.95
C THR A 102 1.77 -6.72 5.10
N VAL A 103 2.81 -7.18 5.80
CA VAL A 103 2.70 -7.81 7.11
C VAL A 103 3.56 -7.03 8.09
N MET A 104 2.92 -6.37 9.05
CA MET A 104 3.60 -5.62 10.11
C MET A 104 3.66 -6.48 11.35
N TYR A 105 4.84 -6.63 11.95
CA TYR A 105 5.05 -7.38 13.19
C TYR A 105 5.39 -6.43 14.32
N GLY A 106 4.92 -6.76 15.51
CA GLY A 106 5.21 -6.01 16.71
C GLY A 106 4.81 -6.76 17.97
N ARG A 107 4.90 -6.07 19.09
CA ARG A 107 4.48 -6.57 20.40
C ARG A 107 3.40 -5.67 20.96
N ILE A 108 2.35 -6.25 21.50
CA ILE A 108 1.37 -5.56 22.34
C ILE A 108 1.96 -5.54 23.74
N LEU A 109 2.08 -4.38 24.38
CA LEU A 109 2.67 -4.24 25.70
C LEU A 109 1.61 -4.25 26.83
N GLN A 110 0.34 -4.00 26.48
CA GLN A 110 -0.77 -3.94 27.44
C GLN A 110 -2.05 -4.56 26.86
N PRO A 111 -2.85 -5.29 27.68
CA PRO A 111 -2.66 -5.53 29.12
C PRO A 111 -1.61 -6.61 29.45
N GLU A 112 -1.24 -7.44 28.49
CA GLU A 112 -0.24 -8.50 28.63
C GLU A 112 0.66 -8.51 27.39
N GLU A 113 1.95 -8.76 27.59
CA GLU A 113 2.90 -8.80 26.49
C GLU A 113 2.57 -9.95 25.53
N SER A 114 2.38 -9.63 24.26
CA SER A 114 2.15 -10.66 23.24
C SER A 114 2.66 -10.23 21.87
N GLU A 115 3.21 -11.18 21.12
CA GLU A 115 3.56 -10.95 19.72
C GLU A 115 2.29 -10.77 18.88
N GLY A 116 2.27 -9.74 18.05
CA GLY A 116 1.19 -9.42 17.12
C GLY A 116 1.69 -9.27 15.70
N LYS A 117 0.79 -9.51 14.73
CA LYS A 117 1.00 -9.08 13.36
C LYS A 117 -0.28 -8.56 12.72
N ILE A 118 -0.14 -7.59 11.83
CA ILE A 118 -1.21 -7.04 11.02
C ILE A 118 -0.92 -7.35 9.57
N VAL A 119 -1.84 -8.06 8.91
CA VAL A 119 -1.81 -8.31 7.47
C VAL A 119 -2.78 -7.33 6.81
N ALA A 120 -2.27 -6.44 5.97
CA ALA A 120 -3.07 -5.36 5.38
C ALA A 120 -2.61 -5.00 3.97
N GLN A 121 -3.52 -4.38 3.22
CA GLN A 121 -3.21 -3.70 1.98
C GLN A 121 -3.02 -2.20 2.25
N GLN A 122 -1.87 -1.68 1.83
CA GLN A 122 -1.57 -0.26 1.84
C GLN A 122 -1.88 0.32 0.47
N TYR A 123 -2.68 1.38 0.41
CA TYR A 123 -2.98 2.12 -0.80
C TYR A 123 -2.13 3.38 -0.81
N LEU A 124 -1.55 3.70 -1.97
CA LEU A 124 -0.78 4.91 -2.16
C LEU A 124 -1.30 5.67 -3.37
N VAL A 125 -1.16 6.99 -3.29
CA VAL A 125 -1.46 7.93 -4.38
C VAL A 125 -0.24 8.79 -4.64
N ARG A 126 0.04 9.06 -5.92
CA ARG A 126 1.07 10.01 -6.32
C ARG A 126 0.44 11.38 -6.47
N GLU A 127 0.82 12.31 -5.60
CA GLU A 127 0.40 13.70 -5.63
C GLU A 127 1.65 14.57 -5.86
N GLN A 128 1.62 15.44 -6.88
CA GLN A 128 2.74 16.34 -7.19
C GLN A 128 4.08 15.59 -7.36
N GLY A 129 4.04 14.43 -8.01
CA GLY A 129 5.22 13.58 -8.24
C GLY A 129 5.63 12.69 -7.06
N THR A 130 5.06 12.89 -5.87
CA THR A 130 5.44 12.19 -4.64
C THR A 130 4.40 11.15 -4.23
N TRP A 131 4.82 9.94 -3.89
CA TRP A 131 3.95 8.90 -3.34
C TRP A 131 3.56 9.20 -1.89
N ARG A 132 2.26 9.10 -1.59
CA ARG A 132 1.66 9.34 -0.27
C ARG A 132 0.81 8.15 0.14
N VAL A 133 0.85 7.77 1.42
CA VAL A 133 0.15 6.57 1.94
C VAL A 133 -1.26 6.96 2.36
N ALA A 134 -2.25 6.47 1.62
CA ALA A 134 -3.67 6.71 1.88
C ALA A 134 -4.27 5.77 2.94
N THR A 135 -3.59 4.66 3.26
CA THR A 135 -4.08 3.71 4.26
C THR A 135 -3.93 4.26 5.68
N GLY A 136 -5.00 4.12 6.47
CA GLY A 136 -5.15 4.71 7.81
C GLY A 136 -6.49 5.43 7.95
N GLU A 137 -7.03 5.95 6.84
CA GLU A 137 -8.33 6.60 6.78
C GLU A 137 -9.22 5.95 5.71
N ARG A 138 -10.25 5.21 6.14
CA ARG A 138 -11.12 4.45 5.22
C ARG A 138 -11.82 5.35 4.20
N SER A 139 -12.22 6.56 4.57
CA SER A 139 -12.84 7.55 3.69
C SER A 139 -11.91 7.99 2.55
N THR A 140 -10.61 8.11 2.81
CA THR A 140 -9.63 8.51 1.79
C THR A 140 -9.36 7.38 0.82
N VAL A 141 -9.20 6.14 1.32
CA VAL A 141 -9.11 4.96 0.44
C VAL A 141 -10.38 4.79 -0.39
N GLN A 142 -11.56 4.93 0.22
CA GLN A 142 -12.82 4.78 -0.49
C GLN A 142 -12.98 5.82 -1.60
N ARG A 143 -12.66 7.09 -1.30
CA ARG A 143 -12.65 8.16 -2.30
C ARG A 143 -11.72 7.82 -3.47
N LEU A 144 -10.48 7.44 -3.16
CA LEU A 144 -9.48 7.06 -4.16
C LEU A 144 -9.96 5.93 -5.07
N LEU A 145 -10.63 4.91 -4.52
CA LEU A 145 -11.16 3.80 -5.30
C LEU A 145 -12.41 4.17 -6.12
N ASN A 146 -13.29 5.01 -5.58
CA ASN A 146 -14.47 5.50 -6.30
C ASN A 146 -14.08 6.36 -7.51
N GLU A 147 -13.05 7.19 -7.37
CA GLU A 147 -12.49 8.01 -8.45
C GLU A 147 -11.73 7.18 -9.49
N ASN A 148 -11.38 5.93 -9.17
CA ASN A 148 -10.54 5.07 -10.01
C ASN A 148 -11.13 3.65 -10.15
N PRO A 149 -12.29 3.49 -10.81
CA PRO A 149 -13.04 2.22 -10.84
C PRO A 149 -12.27 1.08 -11.50
N ASN A 150 -11.41 1.36 -12.49
CA ASN A 150 -10.57 0.34 -13.12
C ASN A 150 -9.54 -0.25 -12.15
N PHE A 151 -8.97 0.59 -11.28
CA PHE A 151 -8.06 0.16 -10.23
C PHE A 151 -8.81 -0.59 -9.14
N ALA A 152 -9.95 -0.05 -8.70
CA ALA A 152 -10.80 -0.65 -7.66
C ALA A 152 -11.30 -2.05 -8.02
N ARG A 153 -11.65 -2.30 -9.29
CA ARG A 153 -12.04 -3.64 -9.78
C ARG A 153 -10.93 -4.67 -9.61
N LYS A 154 -9.66 -4.27 -9.82
CA LYS A 154 -8.50 -5.15 -9.67
C LYS A 154 -8.08 -5.30 -8.20
N PHE A 155 -8.24 -4.24 -7.41
CA PHE A 155 -7.71 -4.12 -6.06
C PHE A 155 -8.76 -3.60 -5.06
N PRO A 156 -9.82 -4.38 -4.79
CA PRO A 156 -10.87 -3.98 -3.86
C PRO A 156 -10.35 -3.91 -2.42
N ILE A 157 -10.96 -3.06 -1.59
CA ILE A 157 -10.58 -2.92 -0.16
C ILE A 157 -10.71 -4.26 0.54
N ARG A 158 -9.62 -4.73 1.13
CA ARG A 158 -9.61 -5.85 2.06
C ARG A 158 -9.54 -5.35 3.49
N GLN A 159 -10.31 -5.97 4.38
CA GLN A 159 -10.20 -5.67 5.80
C GLN A 159 -8.83 -6.13 6.31
N PRO A 160 -8.09 -5.28 7.04
CA PRO A 160 -6.89 -5.71 7.76
C PRO A 160 -7.22 -6.89 8.69
N ARG A 161 -6.32 -7.86 8.75
CA ARG A 161 -6.41 -9.00 9.67
C ARG A 161 -5.36 -8.84 10.74
N VAL A 162 -5.79 -8.89 11.99
CA VAL A 162 -4.90 -8.81 13.16
C VAL A 162 -4.75 -10.20 13.75
N PHE A 163 -3.50 -10.56 14.00
CA PHE A 163 -3.15 -11.82 14.62
C PHE A 163 -2.38 -11.58 15.90
N VAL A 164 -2.61 -12.42 16.90
CA VAL A 164 -1.83 -12.48 18.14
C VAL A 164 -1.29 -13.89 18.29
N LYS A 165 -0.05 -14.01 18.75
CA LYS A 165 0.57 -15.30 19.02
C LYS A 165 0.10 -15.79 20.39
N ARG A 166 -0.49 -16.99 20.43
CA ARG A 166 -0.92 -17.68 21.66
C ARG A 166 -0.50 -19.14 21.56
N ASP A 167 0.13 -19.65 22.61
CA ASP A 167 0.60 -21.04 22.67
C ASP A 167 1.43 -21.45 21.44
N GLY A 168 2.29 -20.55 20.97
CA GLY A 168 3.12 -20.73 19.78
C GLY A 168 2.40 -20.63 18.43
N ARG A 169 1.11 -20.30 18.39
CA ARG A 169 0.28 -20.24 17.17
C ARG A 169 -0.28 -18.84 16.92
N TRP A 170 -0.38 -18.45 15.64
CA TRP A 170 -1.03 -17.20 15.25
C TRP A 170 -2.56 -17.36 15.26
N VAL A 171 -3.24 -16.60 16.11
CA VAL A 171 -4.70 -16.57 16.21
C VAL A 171 -5.23 -15.30 15.54
N ASP A 172 -6.13 -15.43 14.56
CA ASP A 172 -6.81 -14.30 13.91
C ASP A 172 -7.91 -13.74 14.81
N ILE A 173 -7.63 -12.62 15.47
CA ILE A 173 -8.57 -11.97 16.38
C ILE A 173 -9.66 -11.19 15.63
N THR A 174 -9.41 -10.80 14.37
CA THR A 174 -10.41 -10.14 13.52
C THR A 174 -11.53 -11.12 13.16
N ALA A 175 -11.17 -12.35 12.79
CA ALA A 175 -12.13 -13.42 12.51
C ALA A 175 -12.98 -13.75 13.74
N LEU A 176 -12.34 -13.87 14.91
CA LEU A 176 -13.00 -14.15 16.19
C LEU A 176 -14.02 -13.06 16.56
N ALA A 177 -13.62 -11.78 16.48
CA ALA A 177 -14.51 -10.65 16.76
C ALA A 177 -15.73 -10.62 15.83
N ASN A 178 -15.52 -10.93 14.54
CA ASN A 178 -16.61 -10.99 13.56
C ASN A 178 -17.57 -12.16 13.84
N GLN A 179 -17.07 -13.30 14.30
CA GLN A 179 -17.91 -14.43 14.70
C GLN A 179 -18.77 -14.09 15.91
N MET A 180 -18.19 -13.50 16.96
CA MET A 180 -18.92 -13.08 18.16
C MET A 180 -20.05 -12.09 17.82
N ARG A 181 -19.78 -11.09 16.97
CA ARG A 181 -20.79 -10.12 16.52
C ARG A 181 -21.94 -10.77 15.74
N ARG A 182 -21.68 -11.84 14.98
CA ARG A 182 -22.75 -12.57 14.27
C ARG A 182 -23.63 -13.33 15.23
N ASN A 183 -23.03 -14.05 16.19
CA ASN A 183 -23.77 -14.81 17.19
C ASN A 183 -24.67 -13.91 18.04
N ALA A 184 -24.17 -12.73 18.44
CA ALA A 184 -24.93 -11.77 19.23
C ALA A 184 -26.13 -11.13 18.47
N ARG A 185 -26.19 -11.23 17.15
CA ARG A 185 -27.32 -10.74 16.34
C ARG A 185 -28.39 -11.81 16.07
N GLN A 186 -28.09 -13.07 16.40
CA GLN A 186 -29.00 -14.21 16.23
C GLN A 186 -29.74 -14.55 17.53
N GLN A 187 -29.40 -13.87 18.63
CA GLN A 187 -30.10 -13.87 19.90
C GLN A 187 -30.98 -12.63 19.98
#